data_AF-A0A947RCC8-F1
#
_entry.id   AF-A0A947RCC8-F1
#
_cell.length_a   1.000
_cell.length_b   1.000
_cell.length_c   1.000
_cell.angle_alpha   90.00
_cell.angle_beta   90.00
_cell.angle_gamma   90.00
#
_symmetry.space_group_name_H-M   'P 1'
#
loop_
_entity.id
_entity.type
_entity.pdbx_description
1 polymer ?
#
loop_
_entity_poly.entity_id
_entity_poly.type
_entity_poly.pdbx_seq_one_letter_code
_entity_poly.pdbx_strand_id
1 'polypeptide(L)'
;MTISRISKVMLLALIETVLFFVAFFIVIFGVSYFQANLFLFTDFSVLSYSVGWEKVLMSIYLGCNALFMIFISLIVIELVLFILRTMVKSVLSTYRYLSLKSTDKADLVVKKVSLITLFKWMRINSTKRAIITYIVLIVVIFGFKFVSEQIMKASDFFIYRVYENKHLYTQTDDYDFTNAIESMDEYTLQISSSVGNIHLYQMKDQTQANFVYLYDETDQLASYSFIVDEIGKTITIVFNQSVYSYNEYSDTLRPQMELYLPEGLILNDVHLSIEVSGDIVVDYAGMNTLDIVAHDSEIYVSALNYVIENLSVDVESSKVRIQTRSLNVATIELNDSEATLTLGEIYNDLSIEVMNESQLYLYNVDVDDLTIHSSDSFLELREVYATTIIVHLNNDTFEHLNGSATDQPESYQIYQTESTVVLRGVESDS
;
A
#
# COMPACT_ATOMS: atom_id res chain seq x y z
N MET A 1 -26.67 -49.48 45.40
CA MET A 1 -26.23 -48.19 44.80
C MET A 1 -27.32 -47.78 43.82
N THR A 2 -28.04 -46.68 44.06
CA THR A 2 -29.28 -46.32 43.34
C THR A 2 -29.01 -45.71 41.96
N ILE A 3 -29.87 -45.97 40.97
CA ILE A 3 -29.81 -45.47 39.57
C ILE A 3 -29.58 -43.94 39.50
N SER A 4 -30.10 -43.19 40.47
CA SER A 4 -29.87 -41.74 40.66
C SER A 4 -28.41 -41.33 40.88
N ARG A 5 -27.56 -42.21 41.42
CA ARG A 5 -26.12 -41.94 41.61
C ARG A 5 -25.34 -42.10 40.31
N ILE A 6 -25.70 -43.07 39.47
CA ILE A 6 -25.03 -43.36 38.20
C ILE A 6 -25.30 -42.24 37.20
N SER A 7 -26.55 -41.79 37.06
CA SER A 7 -26.91 -40.70 36.15
C SER A 7 -26.19 -39.38 36.49
N LYS A 8 -26.03 -39.08 37.79
CA LYS A 8 -25.31 -37.89 38.26
C LYS A 8 -23.81 -37.94 37.91
N VAL A 9 -23.18 -39.11 38.06
CA VAL A 9 -21.76 -39.31 37.71
C VAL A 9 -21.56 -39.22 36.18
N MET A 10 -22.48 -39.76 35.38
CA MET A 10 -22.41 -39.64 33.92
C MET A 10 -22.60 -38.19 33.44
N LEU A 11 -23.52 -37.44 34.04
CA LEU A 11 -23.71 -36.01 33.74
C LEU A 11 -22.46 -35.19 34.08
N LEU A 12 -21.82 -35.45 35.22
CA LEU A 12 -20.56 -34.82 35.62
C LEU A 12 -19.44 -35.15 34.62
N ALA A 13 -19.29 -36.42 34.20
CA ALA A 13 -18.30 -36.82 33.21
C ALA A 13 -18.51 -36.16 31.83
N LEU A 14 -19.76 -35.96 31.42
CA LEU A 14 -20.10 -35.20 30.22
C LEU A 14 -19.67 -33.72 30.35
N ILE A 15 -19.97 -33.08 31.48
CA ILE A 15 -19.57 -31.69 31.74
C ILE A 15 -18.03 -31.57 31.76
N GLU A 16 -17.30 -32.51 32.35
CA GLU A 16 -15.84 -32.54 32.33
C GLU A 16 -15.28 -32.66 30.91
N THR A 17 -15.91 -33.49 30.08
CA THR A 17 -15.49 -33.67 28.68
C THR A 17 -15.70 -32.37 27.89
N VAL A 18 -16.84 -31.70 28.08
CA VAL A 18 -17.11 -30.39 27.46
C VAL A 18 -16.11 -29.34 27.95
N LEU A 19 -15.87 -29.25 29.26
CA LEU A 19 -14.90 -28.31 29.83
C LEU A 19 -13.47 -28.59 29.32
N PHE A 20 -13.09 -29.85 29.16
CA PHE A 20 -11.81 -30.24 28.56
C PHE A 20 -11.67 -29.74 27.12
N PHE A 21 -12.69 -29.95 26.28
CA PHE A 21 -12.68 -29.43 24.90
C PHE A 21 -12.64 -27.90 24.87
N VAL A 22 -13.40 -27.22 25.74
CA VAL A 22 -13.37 -25.75 25.84
C VAL A 22 -11.97 -25.27 26.24
N ALA A 23 -11.32 -25.90 27.22
CA ALA A 23 -9.93 -25.57 27.58
C ALA A 23 -8.95 -25.82 26.41
N PHE A 24 -9.12 -26.95 25.71
CA PHE A 24 -8.29 -27.30 24.55
C PHE A 24 -8.42 -26.27 23.42
N PHE A 25 -9.64 -25.82 23.09
CA PHE A 25 -9.87 -24.77 22.10
C PHE A 25 -9.27 -23.42 22.54
N ILE A 26 -9.39 -23.05 23.82
CA ILE A 26 -8.79 -21.83 24.35
C ILE A 26 -7.25 -21.88 24.25
N VAL A 27 -6.65 -23.04 24.50
CA VAL A 27 -5.19 -23.22 24.36
C VAL A 27 -4.77 -23.11 22.89
N ILE A 28 -5.45 -23.78 21.97
CA ILE A 28 -5.16 -23.67 20.52
C ILE A 28 -5.29 -22.22 20.07
N PHE A 29 -6.42 -21.57 20.37
CA PHE A 29 -6.66 -20.19 20.00
C PHE A 29 -5.58 -19.26 20.57
N GLY A 30 -5.23 -19.44 21.85
CA GLY A 30 -4.14 -18.71 22.49
C GLY A 30 -2.83 -18.88 21.73
N VAL A 31 -2.36 -20.12 21.54
CA VAL A 31 -1.10 -20.43 20.86
C VAL A 31 -1.08 -19.88 19.43
N SER A 32 -2.16 -20.06 18.66
CA SER A 32 -2.27 -19.53 17.31
C SER A 32 -2.25 -18.00 17.29
N TYR A 33 -2.94 -17.34 18.24
CA TYR A 33 -2.91 -15.89 18.38
C TYR A 33 -1.48 -15.40 18.68
N PHE A 34 -0.74 -16.06 19.58
CA PHE A 34 0.65 -15.71 19.85
C PHE A 34 1.56 -15.91 18.64
N GLN A 35 1.46 -17.05 17.96
CA GLN A 35 2.24 -17.33 16.75
C GLN A 35 1.98 -16.30 15.67
N ALA A 36 0.71 -15.97 15.43
CA ALA A 36 0.32 -14.97 14.45
C ALA A 36 0.81 -13.57 14.80
N ASN A 37 1.03 -13.23 16.07
CA ASN A 37 1.39 -11.88 16.49
C ASN A 37 2.83 -11.76 17.02
N LEU A 38 3.62 -12.84 16.96
CA LEU A 38 4.98 -12.90 17.51
C LEU A 38 5.94 -11.91 16.83
N PHE A 39 5.66 -11.54 15.57
CA PHE A 39 6.36 -10.50 14.82
C PHE A 39 6.24 -9.10 15.46
N LEU A 40 5.23 -8.84 16.31
CA LEU A 40 5.14 -7.56 17.03
C LEU A 40 6.36 -7.31 17.94
N PHE A 41 7.07 -8.37 18.34
CA PHE A 41 8.32 -8.23 19.10
C PHE A 41 9.54 -8.00 18.22
N THR A 42 9.51 -8.39 16.95
CA THR A 42 10.57 -8.03 16.00
C THR A 42 10.52 -6.53 15.69
N ASP A 43 9.33 -5.91 15.75
CA ASP A 43 9.16 -4.46 15.57
C ASP A 43 9.83 -3.64 16.69
N PHE A 44 10.18 -4.23 17.84
CA PHE A 44 10.97 -3.53 18.87
C PHE A 44 12.38 -3.17 18.41
N SER A 45 12.90 -3.86 17.40
CA SER A 45 14.13 -3.45 16.73
C SER A 45 14.04 -2.03 16.18
N VAL A 46 12.84 -1.55 15.81
CA VAL A 46 12.62 -0.17 15.33
C VAL A 46 13.05 0.87 16.38
N LEU A 47 13.00 0.53 17.68
CA LEU A 47 13.43 1.44 18.75
C LEU A 47 14.92 1.78 18.73
N SER A 48 15.78 0.91 18.18
CA SER A 48 17.21 1.23 18.06
C SER A 48 17.46 2.38 17.07
N TYR A 49 16.53 2.61 16.15
CA TYR A 49 16.67 3.59 15.08
C TYR A 49 16.03 4.96 15.42
N SER A 50 15.20 5.02 16.46
CA SER A 50 14.56 6.27 16.92
C SER A 50 15.42 7.07 17.93
N VAL A 51 15.32 8.41 17.89
CA VAL A 51 16.08 9.34 18.77
C VAL A 51 15.14 10.35 19.44
N GLY A 52 15.53 10.93 20.57
CA GLY A 52 14.81 12.06 21.19
C GLY A 52 13.37 11.75 21.62
N TRP A 53 12.43 12.65 21.29
CA TRP A 53 11.01 12.51 21.65
C TRP A 53 10.29 11.40 20.85
N GLU A 54 10.76 11.10 19.65
CA GLU A 54 10.23 10.05 18.78
C GLU A 54 10.41 8.68 19.40
N LYS A 55 11.59 8.43 19.98
CA LYS A 55 11.88 7.20 20.71
C LYS A 55 10.90 6.97 21.85
N VAL A 56 10.48 8.04 22.53
CA VAL A 56 9.49 7.96 23.61
C VAL A 56 8.12 7.59 23.05
N LEU A 57 7.68 8.23 21.97
CA LEU A 57 6.39 7.94 21.30
C LEU A 57 6.35 6.53 20.71
N MET A 58 7.39 6.11 20.00
CA MET A 58 7.55 4.76 19.45
C MET A 58 7.60 3.70 20.57
N SER A 59 8.28 3.99 21.68
CA SER A 59 8.28 3.11 22.86
C SER A 59 6.91 2.98 23.49
N ILE A 60 6.13 4.06 23.52
CA ILE A 60 4.74 4.04 24.00
C ILE A 60 3.88 3.19 23.05
N TYR A 61 4.00 3.41 21.73
CA TYR A 61 3.25 2.66 20.72
C TYR A 61 3.53 1.15 20.75
N LEU A 62 4.80 0.76 20.59
CA LEU A 62 5.23 -0.64 20.60
C LEU A 62 5.02 -1.28 21.98
N GLY A 63 5.28 -0.52 23.05
CA GLY A 63 4.98 -0.92 24.42
C GLY A 63 3.51 -1.22 24.65
N CYS A 64 2.60 -0.42 24.09
CA CYS A 64 1.15 -0.67 24.16
C CYS A 64 0.75 -1.94 23.39
N ASN A 65 1.33 -2.19 22.20
CA ASN A 65 1.10 -3.43 21.45
C ASN A 65 1.58 -4.67 22.22
N ALA A 66 2.79 -4.62 22.80
CA ALA A 66 3.31 -5.71 23.62
C ALA A 66 2.49 -5.92 24.90
N LEU A 67 2.13 -4.83 25.60
CA LEU A 67 1.28 -4.90 26.79
C LEU A 67 -0.11 -5.46 26.47
N PHE A 68 -0.68 -5.11 25.32
CA PHE A 68 -1.93 -5.69 24.85
C PHE A 68 -1.80 -7.20 24.65
N MET A 69 -0.75 -7.66 23.98
CA MET A 69 -0.50 -9.09 23.80
C MET A 69 -0.31 -9.80 25.15
N ILE A 70 0.53 -9.26 26.04
CA ILE A 70 0.74 -9.79 27.41
C ILE A 70 -0.58 -9.83 28.19
N PHE A 71 -1.46 -8.85 27.99
CA PHE A 71 -2.74 -8.83 28.67
C PHE A 71 -3.69 -9.92 28.17
N ILE A 72 -3.82 -10.09 26.86
CA ILE A 72 -4.59 -11.20 26.26
C ILE A 72 -4.02 -12.55 26.71
N SER A 73 -2.69 -12.67 26.78
CA SER A 73 -1.98 -13.84 27.31
C SER A 73 -2.47 -14.23 28.71
N LEU A 74 -2.49 -13.24 29.60
CA LEU A 74 -2.86 -13.44 31.00
C LEU A 74 -4.34 -13.81 31.12
N ILE A 75 -5.21 -13.25 30.27
CA ILE A 75 -6.62 -13.62 30.20
C ILE A 75 -6.77 -15.08 29.78
N VAL A 76 -6.09 -15.50 28.70
CA VAL A 76 -6.12 -16.88 28.20
C VAL A 76 -5.63 -17.85 29.28
N ILE A 77 -4.51 -17.56 29.93
CA ILE A 77 -3.97 -18.39 31.02
C ILE A 77 -4.97 -18.45 32.19
N GLU A 78 -5.57 -17.33 32.60
CA GLU A 78 -6.54 -17.33 33.71
C GLU A 78 -7.83 -18.11 33.35
N LEU A 79 -8.28 -18.05 32.09
CA LEU A 79 -9.41 -18.84 31.61
C LEU A 79 -9.11 -20.34 31.68
N VAL A 80 -7.92 -20.77 31.24
CA VAL A 80 -7.48 -22.17 31.35
C VAL A 80 -7.40 -22.59 32.82
N LEU A 81 -6.78 -21.79 33.69
CA LEU A 81 -6.70 -22.06 35.12
C LEU A 81 -8.09 -22.07 35.80
N PHE A 82 -9.03 -21.25 35.33
CA PHE A 82 -10.42 -21.26 35.79
C PHE A 82 -11.13 -22.56 35.42
N ILE A 83 -10.98 -23.03 34.17
CA ILE A 83 -11.58 -24.29 33.73
C ILE A 83 -10.96 -25.46 34.49
N LEU A 84 -9.62 -25.54 34.58
CA LEU A 84 -8.93 -26.58 35.34
C LEU A 84 -9.36 -26.62 36.81
N ARG A 85 -9.51 -25.47 37.47
CA ARG A 85 -10.05 -25.41 38.84
C ARG A 85 -11.46 -25.96 38.93
N THR A 86 -12.30 -25.66 37.95
CA THR A 86 -13.69 -26.11 37.90
C THR A 86 -13.75 -27.63 37.74
N MET A 87 -12.94 -28.17 36.84
CA MET A 87 -12.76 -29.61 36.64
C MET A 87 -12.27 -30.31 37.91
N VAL A 88 -11.20 -29.82 38.54
CA VAL A 88 -10.65 -30.43 39.77
C VAL A 88 -11.66 -30.38 40.93
N LYS A 89 -12.41 -29.28 41.10
CA LYS A 89 -13.45 -29.19 42.13
C LYS A 89 -14.60 -30.16 41.89
N SER A 90 -14.99 -30.34 40.64
CA SER A 90 -16.02 -31.29 40.22
C SER A 90 -15.58 -32.74 40.49
N VAL A 91 -14.31 -33.07 40.21
CA VAL A 91 -13.69 -34.36 40.56
C VAL A 91 -13.64 -34.57 42.08
N LEU A 92 -13.20 -33.57 42.85
CA LEU A 92 -13.15 -33.64 44.32
C LEU A 92 -14.55 -33.80 44.93
N SER A 93 -15.54 -33.09 44.41
CA SER A 93 -16.96 -33.23 44.80
C SER A 93 -17.48 -34.64 44.54
N THR A 94 -17.15 -35.20 43.37
CA THR A 94 -17.50 -36.58 43.01
C THR A 94 -16.82 -37.59 43.93
N TYR A 95 -15.53 -37.40 44.23
CA TYR A 95 -14.80 -38.23 45.18
C TYR A 95 -15.37 -38.14 46.60
N ARG A 96 -15.74 -36.95 47.08
CA ARG A 96 -16.42 -36.75 48.37
C ARG A 96 -17.77 -37.46 48.39
N TYR A 97 -18.53 -37.39 47.30
CA TYR A 97 -19.83 -38.05 47.15
C TYR A 97 -19.74 -39.59 47.16
N LEU A 98 -18.67 -40.16 46.59
CA LEU A 98 -18.45 -41.60 46.49
C LEU A 98 -17.74 -42.20 47.72
N SER A 99 -16.75 -41.51 48.28
CA SER A 99 -15.89 -42.02 49.37
C SER A 99 -16.33 -41.62 50.77
N LEU A 100 -17.27 -40.67 50.90
CA LEU A 100 -17.75 -40.08 52.17
C LEU A 100 -16.65 -39.42 53.03
N LYS A 101 -15.45 -39.17 52.48
CA LYS A 101 -14.34 -38.50 53.17
C LYS A 101 -14.30 -37.00 52.87
N SER A 102 -13.84 -36.20 53.83
CA SER A 102 -13.61 -34.76 53.68
C SER A 102 -12.51 -34.47 52.65
N THR A 103 -12.75 -33.46 51.81
CA THR A 103 -11.81 -32.93 50.81
C THR A 103 -11.37 -31.49 51.11
N ASP A 104 -11.63 -30.99 52.32
CA ASP A 104 -11.58 -29.56 52.63
C ASP A 104 -10.15 -28.96 52.49
N LYS A 105 -9.10 -29.77 52.74
CA LYS A 105 -7.70 -29.36 52.51
C LYS A 105 -7.35 -29.24 51.03
N ALA A 106 -7.87 -30.13 50.17
CA ALA A 106 -7.64 -30.09 48.73
C ALA A 106 -8.37 -28.90 48.08
N ASP A 107 -9.61 -28.63 48.50
CA ASP A 107 -10.38 -27.46 48.03
C ASP A 107 -9.69 -26.13 48.33
N LEU A 108 -8.98 -26.04 49.47
CA LEU A 108 -8.18 -24.88 49.85
C LEU A 108 -6.95 -24.66 48.95
N VAL A 109 -6.31 -25.74 48.47
CA VAL A 109 -5.16 -25.67 47.54
C VAL A 109 -5.63 -25.27 46.14
N VAL A 110 -6.71 -25.85 45.64
CA VAL A 110 -7.27 -25.55 44.30
C VAL A 110 -7.73 -24.08 44.21
N LYS A 111 -8.23 -23.51 45.31
CA LYS A 111 -8.58 -22.07 45.38
C LYS A 111 -7.39 -21.13 45.22
N LYS A 112 -6.15 -21.59 45.45
CA LYS A 112 -4.93 -20.77 45.34
C LYS A 112 -4.33 -20.74 43.92
N VAL A 113 -4.76 -21.62 43.02
CA VAL A 113 -4.27 -21.69 41.63
C VAL A 113 -4.98 -20.63 40.77
N SER A 114 -4.43 -19.41 40.70
CA SER A 114 -5.02 -18.31 39.93
C SER A 114 -4.01 -17.20 39.67
N LEU A 115 -4.12 -16.53 38.53
CA LEU A 115 -3.47 -15.25 38.25
C LEU A 115 -4.20 -14.07 38.92
N ILE A 116 -5.44 -14.23 39.40
CA ILE A 116 -6.13 -13.22 40.24
C ILE A 116 -5.29 -12.87 41.49
N THR A 117 -4.33 -13.72 41.87
CA THR A 117 -3.36 -13.45 42.93
C THR A 117 -2.49 -12.23 42.63
N LEU A 118 -2.13 -11.95 41.36
CA LEU A 118 -1.44 -10.72 40.94
C LEU A 118 -2.32 -9.48 41.17
N PHE A 119 -3.61 -9.53 40.80
CA PHE A 119 -4.57 -8.44 41.08
C PHE A 119 -4.84 -8.25 42.58
N LYS A 120 -4.90 -9.35 43.35
CA LYS A 120 -5.01 -9.30 44.82
C LYS A 120 -3.76 -8.70 45.45
N TRP A 121 -2.58 -8.95 44.88
CA TRP A 121 -1.30 -8.36 45.32
C TRP A 121 -1.28 -6.84 45.09
N MET A 122 -1.91 -6.36 44.00
CA MET A 122 -2.19 -4.95 43.74
C MET A 122 -3.32 -4.35 44.60
N ARG A 123 -3.77 -5.06 45.65
CA ARG A 123 -4.87 -4.66 46.58
C ARG A 123 -6.23 -4.44 45.91
N ILE A 124 -6.47 -5.04 44.74
CA ILE A 124 -7.78 -5.02 44.08
C ILE A 124 -8.61 -6.17 44.67
N ASN A 125 -9.42 -5.83 45.66
CA ASN A 125 -10.09 -6.77 46.55
C ASN A 125 -11.63 -6.79 46.40
N SER A 126 -12.18 -6.08 45.41
CA SER A 126 -13.62 -6.14 45.09
C SER A 126 -13.86 -6.23 43.57
N THR A 127 -14.97 -6.88 43.17
CA THR A 127 -15.37 -7.03 41.76
C THR A 127 -15.52 -5.68 41.06
N LYS A 128 -16.07 -4.67 41.75
CA LYS A 128 -16.19 -3.30 41.22
C LYS A 128 -14.82 -2.68 40.94
N ARG A 129 -13.85 -2.82 41.85
CA ARG A 129 -12.48 -2.32 41.65
C ARG A 129 -11.79 -3.06 40.51
N ALA A 130 -11.99 -4.37 40.38
CA ALA A 130 -11.44 -5.15 39.28
C ALA A 130 -11.94 -4.63 37.93
N ILE A 131 -13.26 -4.49 37.74
CA ILE A 131 -13.83 -3.98 36.49
C ILE A 131 -13.29 -2.59 36.15
N ILE A 132 -13.22 -1.67 37.13
CA ILE A 132 -12.65 -0.34 36.94
C ILE A 132 -11.18 -0.43 36.50
N THR A 133 -10.38 -1.28 37.15
CA THR A 133 -8.98 -1.48 36.75
C THR A 133 -8.86 -2.06 35.33
N TYR A 134 -9.72 -2.99 34.93
CA TYR A 134 -9.77 -3.51 33.56
C TYR A 134 -10.06 -2.40 32.54
N ILE A 135 -11.09 -1.58 32.79
CA ILE A 135 -11.46 -0.48 31.90
C ILE A 135 -10.33 0.55 31.82
N VAL A 136 -9.76 0.96 32.96
CA VAL A 136 -8.64 1.91 32.99
C VAL A 136 -7.45 1.37 32.23
N LEU A 137 -7.12 0.09 32.38
CA LEU A 137 -5.98 -0.53 31.70
C LEU A 137 -6.21 -0.63 30.19
N ILE A 138 -7.44 -0.94 29.74
CA ILE A 138 -7.81 -0.90 28.33
C ILE A 138 -7.71 0.54 27.80
N VAL A 139 -8.28 1.52 28.48
CA VAL A 139 -8.23 2.93 28.05
C VAL A 139 -6.80 3.46 28.00
N VAL A 140 -5.95 3.07 28.95
CA VAL A 140 -4.53 3.42 28.96
C VAL A 140 -3.83 2.78 27.76
N ILE A 141 -3.95 1.47 27.55
CA ILE A 141 -3.25 0.78 26.45
C ILE A 141 -3.74 1.27 25.07
N PHE A 142 -5.05 1.30 24.85
CA PHE A 142 -5.61 1.71 23.56
C PHE A 142 -5.52 3.22 23.34
N GLY A 143 -5.75 4.02 24.38
CA GLY A 143 -5.69 5.48 24.30
C GLY A 143 -4.27 5.97 24.04
N PHE A 144 -3.27 5.45 24.76
CA PHE A 144 -1.87 5.82 24.50
C PHE A 144 -1.39 5.30 23.15
N LYS A 145 -1.77 4.08 22.74
CA LYS A 145 -1.49 3.58 21.38
C LYS A 145 -2.03 4.53 20.33
N PHE A 146 -3.34 4.83 20.37
CA PHE A 146 -4.00 5.68 19.40
C PHE A 146 -3.37 7.08 19.34
N VAL A 147 -3.17 7.72 20.49
CA VAL A 147 -2.56 9.06 20.55
C VAL A 147 -1.13 9.03 20.00
N SER A 148 -0.32 8.04 20.36
CA SER A 148 1.04 7.91 19.84
C SER A 148 1.05 7.70 18.32
N GLU A 149 0.16 6.85 17.79
CA GLU A 149 0.06 6.57 16.35
C GLU A 149 -0.33 7.82 15.57
N GLN A 150 -1.33 8.57 16.05
CA GLN A 150 -1.78 9.80 15.42
C GLN A 150 -0.71 10.89 15.45
N ILE A 151 0.02 11.05 16.57
CA ILE A 151 1.12 12.03 16.66
C ILE A 151 2.26 11.63 15.72
N MET A 152 2.62 10.34 15.68
CA MET A 152 3.69 9.86 14.80
C MET A 152 3.32 10.02 13.31
N LYS A 153 2.06 9.79 12.93
CA LYS A 153 1.52 10.06 11.59
C LYS A 153 1.50 11.55 11.25
N ALA A 154 1.08 12.40 12.19
CA ALA A 154 0.93 13.84 11.94
C ALA A 154 2.25 14.63 11.98
N SER A 155 3.32 14.05 12.53
CA SER A 155 4.63 14.71 12.68
C SER A 155 5.68 14.11 11.75
N ASP A 156 5.29 13.23 10.83
CA ASP A 156 6.17 12.50 9.94
C ASP A 156 7.32 11.78 10.67
N PHE A 157 7.12 11.40 11.94
CA PHE A 157 8.19 10.83 12.76
C PHE A 157 8.58 9.41 12.32
N PHE A 158 7.76 8.76 11.51
CA PHE A 158 8.16 7.55 10.82
C PHE A 158 9.12 7.80 9.63
N ILE A 159 9.23 9.04 9.14
CA ILE A 159 10.30 9.45 8.22
C ILE A 159 11.66 9.39 8.93
N TYR A 160 11.72 9.56 10.25
CA TYR A 160 12.96 9.55 11.05
C TYR A 160 13.51 8.14 11.37
N ARG A 161 13.50 7.21 10.40
CA ARG A 161 14.54 6.15 10.32
C ARG A 161 15.94 6.75 9.96
N VAL A 162 16.05 8.08 9.95
CA VAL A 162 17.18 8.89 9.47
C VAL A 162 17.89 9.54 10.66
N TYR A 163 18.86 8.84 11.23
CA TYR A 163 20.02 9.49 11.88
C TYR A 163 21.30 8.64 11.83
N GLU A 164 21.18 7.36 11.48
CA GLU A 164 22.06 6.85 10.44
C GLU A 164 21.26 6.96 9.14
N ASN A 165 21.78 7.65 8.12
CA ASN A 165 21.32 7.36 6.77
C ASN A 165 21.50 5.86 6.61
N LYS A 166 20.43 5.07 6.67
CA LYS A 166 20.47 3.72 6.13
C LYS A 166 20.56 3.97 4.63
N HIS A 167 21.80 4.13 4.15
CA HIS A 167 22.08 4.18 2.73
C HIS A 167 21.45 2.91 2.17
N LEU A 168 20.49 3.06 1.26
CA LEU A 168 20.01 1.92 0.49
C LEU A 168 21.24 1.22 -0.05
N TYR A 169 21.26 -0.10 0.09
CA TYR A 169 22.29 -0.90 -0.55
C TYR A 169 22.15 -0.72 -2.06
N THR A 170 23.27 -0.78 -2.76
CA THR A 170 23.32 -0.55 -4.20
C THR A 170 23.79 -1.81 -4.89
N GLN A 171 23.04 -2.21 -5.92
CA GLN A 171 23.47 -3.14 -6.95
C GLN A 171 23.56 -2.35 -8.26
N THR A 172 24.65 -2.53 -8.99
CA THR A 172 24.86 -1.83 -10.26
C THR A 172 25.18 -2.84 -11.35
N ASP A 173 24.48 -2.72 -12.47
CA ASP A 173 24.70 -3.50 -13.67
C ASP A 173 25.00 -2.54 -14.82
N ASP A 174 26.11 -2.78 -15.51
CA ASP A 174 26.58 -1.94 -16.62
C ASP A 174 26.41 -2.70 -17.94
N TYR A 175 25.96 -2.02 -18.98
CA TYR A 175 25.81 -2.61 -20.31
C TYR A 175 26.35 -1.70 -21.40
N ASP A 176 27.14 -2.27 -22.32
CA ASP A 176 27.72 -1.53 -23.44
C ASP A 176 26.82 -1.63 -24.68
N PHE A 177 26.18 -0.50 -25.02
CA PHE A 177 25.31 -0.39 -26.20
C PHE A 177 26.05 0.14 -27.44
N THR A 178 27.39 0.21 -27.44
CA THR A 178 28.15 0.76 -28.58
C THR A 178 27.74 0.14 -29.92
N ASN A 179 27.66 -1.19 -30.01
CA ASN A 179 27.26 -1.86 -31.25
C ASN A 179 25.81 -1.53 -31.65
N ALA A 180 24.89 -1.53 -30.67
CA ALA A 180 23.48 -1.23 -30.90
C ALA A 180 23.27 0.20 -31.41
N ILE A 181 24.01 1.16 -30.86
CA ILE A 181 23.96 2.56 -31.28
C ILE A 181 24.55 2.71 -32.70
N GLU A 182 25.67 2.05 -32.99
CA GLU A 182 26.29 2.09 -34.33
C GLU A 182 25.41 1.46 -35.41
N SER A 183 24.67 0.39 -35.07
CA SER A 183 23.74 -0.28 -35.99
C SER A 183 22.34 0.33 -36.01
N MET A 184 22.06 1.32 -35.16
CA MET A 184 20.72 1.90 -34.97
C MET A 184 19.68 0.83 -34.58
N ASP A 185 20.09 -0.10 -33.71
CA ASP A 185 19.17 -1.09 -33.16
C ASP A 185 18.16 -0.43 -32.22
N GLU A 186 16.91 -0.84 -32.35
CA GLU A 186 15.82 -0.39 -31.49
C GLU A 186 15.53 -1.45 -30.43
N TYR A 187 15.42 -1.05 -29.16
CA TYR A 187 15.18 -1.95 -28.04
C TYR A 187 13.80 -1.73 -27.42
N THR A 188 13.18 -2.79 -26.93
CA THR A 188 12.04 -2.72 -26.02
C THR A 188 12.53 -2.71 -24.57
N LEU A 189 12.07 -1.78 -23.76
CA LEU A 189 12.34 -1.71 -22.32
C LEU A 189 11.08 -2.08 -21.55
N GLN A 190 11.17 -3.08 -20.67
CA GLN A 190 10.09 -3.52 -19.79
C GLN A 190 10.56 -3.46 -18.35
N ILE A 191 9.86 -2.67 -17.53
CA ILE A 191 10.13 -2.56 -16.10
C ILE A 191 8.84 -2.85 -15.35
N SER A 192 8.86 -3.84 -14.46
CA SER A 192 7.69 -4.24 -13.68
C SER A 192 8.04 -4.38 -12.21
N SER A 193 7.22 -3.77 -11.36
CA SER A 193 7.29 -3.87 -9.91
C SER A 193 5.90 -3.87 -9.30
N SER A 194 5.71 -4.48 -8.14
CA SER A 194 4.50 -4.23 -7.36
C SER A 194 4.67 -2.97 -6.52
N VAL A 195 5.81 -2.84 -5.81
CA VAL A 195 6.13 -1.67 -4.99
C VAL A 195 7.54 -1.16 -5.29
N GLY A 196 7.67 0.09 -5.69
CA GLY A 196 8.99 0.71 -5.84
C GLY A 196 9.03 1.86 -6.84
N ASN A 197 10.19 2.48 -6.97
CA ASN A 197 10.38 3.68 -7.78
C ASN A 197 11.15 3.36 -9.06
N ILE A 198 10.76 3.95 -10.19
CA ILE A 198 11.39 3.77 -11.50
C ILE A 198 11.80 5.13 -12.04
N HIS A 199 13.10 5.35 -12.19
CA HIS A 199 13.64 6.55 -12.79
C HIS A 199 14.40 6.24 -14.07
N LEU A 200 14.03 6.90 -15.16
CA LEU A 200 14.66 6.76 -16.47
C LEU A 200 15.32 8.09 -16.85
N TYR A 201 16.63 8.08 -17.02
CA TYR A 201 17.45 9.26 -17.32
C TYR A 201 18.25 9.07 -18.60
N GLN A 202 18.46 10.18 -19.31
CA GLN A 202 19.35 10.24 -20.46
C GLN A 202 20.77 10.71 -20.09
N MET A 203 21.77 10.00 -20.60
CA MET A 203 23.18 10.36 -20.56
C MET A 203 23.66 10.89 -21.91
N LYS A 204 24.25 12.08 -21.91
CA LYS A 204 24.88 12.66 -23.10
C LYS A 204 26.29 12.11 -23.32
N ASP A 205 26.66 11.95 -24.59
CA ASP A 205 28.02 11.57 -25.01
C ASP A 205 28.55 10.27 -24.37
N GLN A 206 27.66 9.33 -24.06
CA GLN A 206 28.00 7.99 -23.55
C GLN A 206 27.41 6.91 -24.46
N THR A 207 28.04 5.73 -24.48
CA THR A 207 27.51 4.52 -25.12
C THR A 207 27.23 3.39 -24.12
N GLN A 208 27.67 3.55 -22.88
CA GLN A 208 27.41 2.63 -21.79
C GLN A 208 26.18 3.08 -21.00
N ALA A 209 25.30 2.14 -20.70
CA ALA A 209 24.19 2.33 -19.78
C ALA A 209 24.56 1.84 -18.38
N ASN A 210 24.06 2.53 -17.36
CA ASN A 210 24.19 2.12 -15.97
C ASN A 210 22.80 1.87 -15.38
N PHE A 211 22.60 0.69 -14.81
CA PHE A 211 21.38 0.29 -14.14
C PHE A 211 21.67 0.20 -12.65
N VAL A 212 21.10 1.10 -11.85
CA VAL A 212 21.34 1.19 -10.41
C VAL A 212 20.10 0.77 -9.65
N TYR A 213 20.17 -0.35 -8.95
CA TYR A 213 19.11 -0.84 -8.07
C TYR A 213 19.44 -0.53 -6.60
N LEU A 214 18.60 0.27 -5.96
CA LEU A 214 18.69 0.68 -4.57
C LEU A 214 17.66 -0.09 -3.74
N TYR A 215 18.11 -0.77 -2.68
CA TYR A 215 17.25 -1.62 -1.84
C TYR A 215 17.57 -1.50 -0.35
N ASP A 216 16.57 -1.78 0.49
CA ASP A 216 16.64 -1.72 1.95
C ASP A 216 16.96 -3.10 2.58
N GLU A 217 16.39 -4.17 2.01
CA GLU A 217 16.49 -5.53 2.54
C GLU A 217 16.93 -6.56 1.51
N THR A 218 17.56 -7.66 1.98
CA THR A 218 18.07 -8.73 1.11
C THR A 218 16.98 -9.43 0.30
N ASP A 219 15.74 -9.44 0.80
CA ASP A 219 14.61 -10.06 0.10
C ASP A 219 14.20 -9.24 -1.13
N GLN A 220 14.35 -7.91 -1.07
CA GLN A 220 14.18 -7.04 -2.24
C GLN A 220 15.24 -7.35 -3.30
N LEU A 221 16.52 -7.47 -2.90
CA LEU A 221 17.59 -7.92 -3.82
C LEU A 221 17.33 -9.31 -4.41
N ALA A 222 16.83 -10.25 -3.62
CA ALA A 222 16.52 -11.60 -4.10
C ALA A 222 15.40 -11.62 -5.16
N SER A 223 14.54 -10.59 -5.16
CA SER A 223 13.46 -10.41 -6.14
C SER A 223 13.88 -9.62 -7.38
N TYR A 224 15.09 -9.04 -7.39
CA TYR A 224 15.61 -8.27 -8.50
C TYR A 224 16.12 -9.18 -9.63
N SER A 225 15.69 -8.90 -10.86
CA SER A 225 16.13 -9.56 -12.08
C SER A 225 16.37 -8.52 -13.17
N PHE A 226 17.53 -8.61 -13.81
CA PHE A 226 17.93 -7.79 -14.94
C PHE A 226 18.40 -8.68 -16.08
N ILE A 227 17.80 -8.51 -17.26
CA ILE A 227 18.10 -9.31 -18.45
C ILE A 227 18.16 -8.38 -19.67
N VAL A 228 19.22 -8.49 -20.45
CA VAL A 228 19.32 -7.90 -21.80
C VAL A 228 19.38 -9.03 -22.82
N ASP A 229 18.37 -9.12 -23.66
CA ASP A 229 18.33 -10.03 -24.81
C ASP A 229 18.77 -9.29 -26.07
N GLU A 230 20.00 -9.53 -26.53
CA GLU A 230 20.53 -8.93 -27.74
C GLU A 230 19.86 -9.42 -29.03
N ILE A 231 19.28 -10.63 -29.02
CA ILE A 231 18.64 -11.22 -30.20
C ILE A 231 17.22 -10.71 -30.30
N GLY A 232 16.48 -10.76 -29.18
CA GLY A 232 15.13 -10.23 -29.06
C GLY A 232 15.05 -8.71 -28.98
N LYS A 233 16.19 -8.03 -28.76
CA LYS A 233 16.29 -6.57 -28.55
C LYS A 233 15.40 -6.11 -27.40
N THR A 234 15.51 -6.77 -26.26
CA THR A 234 14.67 -6.47 -25.09
C THR A 234 15.52 -6.29 -23.84
N ILE A 235 15.19 -5.28 -23.04
CA ILE A 235 15.72 -5.04 -21.70
C ILE A 235 14.56 -5.30 -20.73
N THR A 236 14.70 -6.29 -19.86
CA THR A 236 13.68 -6.65 -18.88
C THR A 236 14.22 -6.46 -17.48
N ILE A 237 13.51 -5.65 -16.68
CA ILE A 237 13.81 -5.39 -15.28
C ILE A 237 12.58 -5.75 -14.45
N VAL A 238 12.77 -6.63 -13.47
CA VAL A 238 11.73 -7.00 -12.53
C VAL A 238 12.26 -6.83 -11.12
N PHE A 239 11.50 -6.19 -10.25
CA PHE A 239 11.85 -6.07 -8.84
C PHE A 239 10.62 -6.02 -7.96
N ASN A 240 10.72 -6.54 -6.74
CA ASN A 240 9.72 -6.42 -5.69
C ASN A 240 8.27 -6.81 -6.07
N GLN A 241 8.10 -7.80 -6.97
CA GLN A 241 6.80 -8.28 -7.47
C GLN A 241 5.96 -9.13 -6.48
N SER A 242 6.50 -9.45 -5.31
CA SER A 242 5.81 -10.31 -4.33
C SER A 242 5.06 -9.53 -3.26
N VAL A 243 4.94 -8.21 -3.42
CA VAL A 243 4.34 -7.31 -2.43
C VAL A 243 2.93 -6.94 -2.88
N TYR A 244 1.93 -7.33 -2.10
CA TYR A 244 0.51 -7.15 -2.44
C TYR A 244 -0.14 -5.91 -1.79
N SER A 245 0.59 -5.23 -0.93
CA SER A 245 0.13 -4.02 -0.24
C SER A 245 1.34 -3.23 0.23
N TYR A 246 1.21 -1.91 0.24
CA TYR A 246 2.21 -1.04 0.82
C TYR A 246 1.53 -0.07 1.78
N ASN A 247 2.02 -0.02 3.01
CA ASN A 247 1.65 1.00 3.96
C ASN A 247 2.88 1.85 4.24
N GLU A 248 2.86 3.05 3.67
CA GLU A 248 3.86 4.07 3.91
C GLU A 248 4.14 4.16 5.42
N TYR A 249 5.42 4.26 5.79
CA TYR A 249 5.90 4.34 7.18
C TYR A 249 5.90 3.05 8.01
N SER A 250 5.13 2.04 7.61
CA SER A 250 5.08 0.75 8.32
C SER A 250 6.00 -0.29 7.68
N ASP A 251 6.04 -0.31 6.35
CA ASP A 251 6.77 -1.30 5.58
C ASP A 251 8.24 -0.89 5.32
N THR A 252 8.99 -1.78 4.68
CA THR A 252 10.36 -1.50 4.20
C THR A 252 10.36 -0.36 3.20
N LEU A 253 11.46 0.40 3.11
CA LEU A 253 11.55 1.47 2.12
C LEU A 253 11.33 0.92 0.70
N ARG A 254 10.60 1.70 -0.12
CA ARG A 254 10.40 1.41 -1.55
C ARG A 254 11.78 1.26 -2.21
N PRO A 255 12.07 0.13 -2.88
CA PRO A 255 13.29 0.01 -3.66
C PRO A 255 13.21 0.95 -4.87
N GLN A 256 14.36 1.39 -5.38
CA GLN A 256 14.43 2.34 -6.48
C GLN A 256 15.32 1.80 -7.59
N MET A 257 14.82 1.86 -8.82
CA MET A 257 15.54 1.48 -10.03
C MET A 257 15.85 2.75 -10.84
N GLU A 258 17.13 3.11 -10.93
CA GLU A 258 17.60 4.23 -11.73
C GLU A 258 18.30 3.71 -13.00
N LEU A 259 17.83 4.14 -14.15
CA LEU A 259 18.40 3.81 -15.45
C LEU A 259 19.06 5.05 -16.02
N TYR A 260 20.34 4.96 -16.30
CA TYR A 260 21.08 5.98 -17.02
C TYR A 260 21.41 5.46 -18.40
N LEU A 261 20.57 5.78 -19.38
CA LEU A 261 20.67 5.27 -20.74
C LEU A 261 21.39 6.26 -21.67
N PRO A 262 22.20 5.78 -22.62
CA PRO A 262 22.86 6.64 -23.59
C PRO A 262 21.85 7.30 -24.54
N GLU A 263 22.06 8.57 -24.87
CA GLU A 263 21.22 9.35 -25.80
C GLU A 263 21.09 8.73 -27.19
N GLY A 264 22.10 7.99 -27.65
CA GLY A 264 22.08 7.34 -28.96
C GLY A 264 21.32 6.02 -29.02
N LEU A 265 20.93 5.45 -27.87
CA LEU A 265 20.09 4.24 -27.85
C LEU A 265 18.66 4.64 -28.23
N ILE A 266 18.02 3.84 -29.07
CA ILE A 266 16.62 4.04 -29.45
C ILE A 266 15.79 2.98 -28.73
N LEU A 267 14.78 3.41 -28.00
CA LEU A 267 13.79 2.53 -27.38
C LEU A 267 12.52 2.55 -28.23
N ASN A 268 12.19 1.43 -28.86
CA ASN A 268 10.94 1.36 -29.63
C ASN A 268 9.74 1.42 -28.68
N ASP A 269 9.71 0.53 -27.68
CA ASP A 269 8.61 0.45 -26.72
C ASP A 269 9.16 0.49 -25.30
N VAL A 270 8.63 1.38 -24.48
CA VAL A 270 8.93 1.49 -23.06
C VAL A 270 7.66 1.18 -22.28
N HIS A 271 7.65 0.06 -21.55
CA HIS A 271 6.54 -0.35 -20.69
C HIS A 271 6.97 -0.28 -19.23
N LEU A 272 6.28 0.57 -18.45
CA LEU A 272 6.53 0.80 -17.03
C LEU A 272 5.30 0.40 -16.23
N SER A 273 5.45 -0.54 -15.31
CA SER A 273 4.33 -1.05 -14.50
C SER A 273 4.62 -1.04 -13.00
N ILE A 274 3.72 -0.44 -12.23
CA ILE A 274 3.70 -0.44 -10.75
C ILE A 274 2.32 -0.90 -10.27
N GLU A 275 2.22 -2.14 -9.79
CA GLU A 275 0.93 -2.75 -9.46
C GLU A 275 0.30 -2.26 -8.15
N VAL A 276 1.10 -1.76 -7.20
CA VAL A 276 0.62 -1.42 -5.84
C VAL A 276 0.96 0.00 -5.43
N SER A 277 2.22 0.44 -5.44
CA SER A 277 2.57 1.82 -5.08
C SER A 277 4.02 2.18 -5.43
N GLY A 278 4.25 3.39 -5.91
CA GLY A 278 5.58 3.81 -6.32
C GLY A 278 5.63 5.17 -7.00
N ASP A 279 6.81 5.53 -7.48
CA ASP A 279 7.01 6.77 -8.21
C ASP A 279 7.65 6.47 -9.57
N ILE A 280 7.18 7.11 -10.64
CA ILE A 280 7.75 6.98 -11.99
C ILE A 280 8.26 8.33 -12.45
N VAL A 281 9.54 8.41 -12.80
CA VAL A 281 10.16 9.62 -13.36
C VAL A 281 10.81 9.27 -14.69
N VAL A 282 10.39 9.94 -15.76
CA VAL A 282 10.91 9.74 -17.11
C VAL A 282 11.47 11.06 -17.65
N ASP A 283 12.79 11.12 -17.76
CA ASP A 283 13.57 12.19 -18.40
C ASP A 283 14.50 11.57 -19.45
N TYR A 284 13.87 10.98 -20.47
CA TYR A 284 14.53 10.33 -21.59
C TYR A 284 13.84 10.68 -22.90
N ALA A 285 14.63 11.03 -23.91
CA ALA A 285 14.10 11.50 -25.18
C ALA A 285 14.09 10.40 -26.26
N GLY A 286 14.90 9.35 -26.16
CA GLY A 286 15.08 8.37 -27.24
C GLY A 286 14.00 7.29 -27.35
N MET A 287 12.72 7.59 -27.14
CA MET A 287 11.63 6.59 -27.15
C MET A 287 10.50 6.89 -28.15
N ASN A 288 10.03 5.85 -28.84
CA ASN A 288 8.89 5.97 -29.78
C ASN A 288 7.55 5.76 -29.07
N THR A 289 7.42 4.69 -28.28
CA THR A 289 6.22 4.38 -27.51
C THR A 289 6.52 4.40 -26.02
N LEU A 290 5.64 5.04 -25.23
CA LEU A 290 5.65 5.03 -23.78
C LEU A 290 4.30 4.54 -23.26
N ASP A 291 4.32 3.45 -22.51
CA ASP A 291 3.17 2.83 -21.87
C ASP A 291 3.40 2.75 -20.36
N ILE A 292 2.50 3.36 -19.59
CA ILE A 292 2.58 3.44 -18.13
C ILE A 292 1.30 2.89 -17.52
N VAL A 293 1.44 1.87 -16.67
CA VAL A 293 0.35 1.30 -15.87
C VAL A 293 0.72 1.40 -14.40
N ALA A 294 -0.01 2.17 -13.60
CA ALA A 294 0.39 2.40 -12.20
C ALA A 294 -0.78 2.63 -11.23
N HIS A 295 -0.62 2.13 -10.01
CA HIS A 295 -1.57 2.28 -8.91
C HIS A 295 -0.90 3.01 -7.73
N ASP A 296 -1.66 3.85 -7.01
CA ASP A 296 -1.19 4.62 -5.84
C ASP A 296 0.21 5.24 -6.05
N SER A 297 0.37 5.94 -7.18
CA SER A 297 1.68 6.38 -7.68
C SER A 297 1.77 7.87 -8.02
N GLU A 298 2.99 8.43 -7.95
CA GLU A 298 3.32 9.75 -8.51
C GLU A 298 4.13 9.60 -9.80
N ILE A 299 3.65 10.19 -10.89
CA ILE A 299 4.21 10.00 -12.23
C ILE A 299 4.61 11.36 -12.81
N TYR A 300 5.86 11.47 -13.24
CA TYR A 300 6.40 12.64 -13.92
C TYR A 300 7.09 12.23 -15.23
N VAL A 301 6.58 12.76 -16.35
CA VAL A 301 7.19 12.55 -17.67
C VAL A 301 7.54 13.89 -18.29
N SER A 302 8.80 14.04 -18.72
CA SER A 302 9.30 15.22 -19.42
C SER A 302 9.99 14.81 -20.72
N ALA A 303 9.35 15.09 -21.86
CA ALA A 303 9.86 14.84 -23.20
C ALA A 303 9.70 16.07 -24.11
N LEU A 304 10.19 17.22 -23.66
CA LEU A 304 10.04 18.50 -24.36
C LEU A 304 10.86 18.65 -25.65
N ASN A 305 11.83 17.76 -25.87
CA ASN A 305 12.76 17.88 -27.00
C ASN A 305 12.59 16.78 -28.05
N TYR A 306 11.54 15.96 -27.95
CA TYR A 306 11.35 14.79 -28.80
C TYR A 306 9.88 14.57 -29.15
N VAL A 307 9.66 13.75 -30.18
CA VAL A 307 8.34 13.32 -30.63
C VAL A 307 8.11 11.89 -30.15
N ILE A 308 7.19 11.68 -29.22
CA ILE A 308 6.77 10.32 -28.85
C ILE A 308 5.66 9.93 -29.83
N GLU A 309 5.79 8.81 -30.52
CA GLU A 309 4.74 8.34 -31.43
C GLU A 309 3.47 7.99 -30.66
N ASN A 310 3.58 7.13 -29.65
CA ASN A 310 2.42 6.66 -28.90
C ASN A 310 2.62 6.83 -27.39
N LEU A 311 1.68 7.53 -26.74
CA LEU A 311 1.61 7.66 -25.29
C LEU A 311 0.37 6.92 -24.76
N SER A 312 0.57 5.97 -23.86
CA SER A 312 -0.49 5.25 -23.14
C SER A 312 -0.26 5.40 -21.64
N VAL A 313 -1.28 5.84 -20.92
CA VAL A 313 -1.23 6.02 -19.46
C VAL A 313 -2.53 5.50 -18.87
N ASP A 314 -2.45 4.44 -18.08
CA ASP A 314 -3.57 3.85 -17.34
C ASP A 314 -3.22 3.87 -15.85
N VAL A 315 -3.96 4.66 -15.07
CA VAL A 315 -3.63 4.87 -13.66
C VAL A 315 -4.83 4.88 -12.73
N GLU A 316 -4.62 4.32 -11.54
CA GLU A 316 -5.58 4.31 -10.43
C GLU A 316 -5.00 5.00 -9.19
N SER A 317 -5.80 5.81 -8.50
CA SER A 317 -5.44 6.51 -7.25
C SER A 317 -4.09 7.24 -7.31
N SER A 318 -3.77 7.85 -8.46
CA SER A 318 -2.43 8.35 -8.79
C SER A 318 -2.41 9.85 -9.11
N LYS A 319 -1.21 10.44 -9.05
CA LYS A 319 -0.95 11.81 -9.49
C LYS A 319 -0.04 11.81 -10.71
N VAL A 320 -0.48 12.43 -11.79
CA VAL A 320 0.19 12.40 -13.08
C VAL A 320 0.57 13.80 -13.53
N ARG A 321 1.81 13.97 -13.98
CA ARG A 321 2.26 15.18 -14.65
C ARG A 321 3.08 14.85 -15.89
N ILE A 322 2.56 15.22 -17.06
CA ILE A 322 3.20 14.92 -18.34
C ILE A 322 3.42 16.21 -19.11
N GLN A 323 4.65 16.38 -19.62
CA GLN A 323 5.05 17.51 -20.44
C GLN A 323 5.76 17.00 -21.71
N THR A 324 5.10 17.15 -22.85
CA THR A 324 5.63 16.73 -24.16
C THR A 324 5.57 17.88 -25.15
N ARG A 325 6.39 17.81 -26.19
CA ARG A 325 6.35 18.80 -27.28
C ARG A 325 5.38 18.39 -28.39
N SER A 326 5.44 17.13 -28.77
CA SER A 326 4.60 16.59 -29.84
C SER A 326 4.41 15.10 -29.70
N LEU A 327 3.22 14.62 -30.06
CA LEU A 327 2.81 13.22 -30.05
C LEU A 327 2.19 12.83 -31.40
N ASN A 328 2.13 11.54 -31.74
CA ASN A 328 1.32 11.08 -32.87
C ASN A 328 -0.08 10.62 -32.42
N VAL A 329 -0.15 9.84 -31.34
CA VAL A 329 -1.40 9.42 -30.68
C VAL A 329 -1.20 9.39 -29.16
N ALA A 330 -2.25 9.72 -28.40
CA ALA A 330 -2.24 9.63 -26.95
C ALA A 330 -3.55 9.02 -26.42
N THR A 331 -3.42 8.07 -25.48
CA THR A 331 -4.53 7.48 -24.72
C THR A 331 -4.25 7.62 -23.23
N ILE A 332 -5.19 8.24 -22.50
CA ILE A 332 -5.07 8.51 -21.07
C ILE A 332 -6.31 7.98 -20.35
N GLU A 333 -6.13 7.07 -19.40
CA GLU A 333 -7.18 6.53 -18.54
C GLU A 333 -6.86 6.90 -17.08
N LEU A 334 -7.78 7.61 -16.44
CA LEU A 334 -7.66 8.11 -15.07
C LEU A 334 -8.82 7.56 -14.23
N ASN A 335 -8.49 6.90 -13.12
CA ASN A 335 -9.45 6.41 -12.14
C ASN A 335 -9.04 6.89 -10.74
N ASP A 336 -9.91 7.61 -10.03
CA ASP A 336 -9.60 8.20 -8.70
C ASP A 336 -8.28 8.99 -8.68
N SER A 337 -7.93 9.65 -9.79
CA SER A 337 -6.59 10.19 -10.05
C SER A 337 -6.61 11.68 -10.38
N GLU A 338 -5.49 12.36 -10.15
CA GLU A 338 -5.27 13.76 -10.52
C GLU A 338 -4.21 13.84 -11.63
N ALA A 339 -4.52 14.45 -12.77
CA ALA A 339 -3.59 14.60 -13.88
C ALA A 339 -3.45 16.04 -14.35
N THR A 340 -2.21 16.49 -14.53
CA THR A 340 -1.85 17.73 -15.22
C THR A 340 -1.04 17.42 -16.48
N LEU A 341 -1.64 17.68 -17.65
CA LEU A 341 -1.09 17.31 -18.94
C LEU A 341 -0.77 18.56 -19.76
N THR A 342 0.43 18.64 -20.31
CA THR A 342 0.85 19.65 -21.29
C THR A 342 1.46 18.94 -22.49
N LEU A 343 0.64 18.71 -23.53
CA LEU A 343 0.99 17.72 -24.56
C LEU A 343 1.52 18.31 -25.88
N GLY A 344 1.33 19.62 -26.12
CA GLY A 344 1.79 20.25 -27.35
C GLY A 344 0.98 19.81 -28.59
N GLU A 345 1.64 19.53 -29.70
CA GLU A 345 1.00 19.11 -30.96
C GLU A 345 0.77 17.59 -31.00
N ILE A 346 -0.44 17.12 -31.29
CA ILE A 346 -0.79 15.70 -31.42
C ILE A 346 -1.31 15.47 -32.84
N TYR A 347 -0.55 14.72 -33.65
CA TYR A 347 -0.80 14.65 -35.09
C TYR A 347 -2.07 13.88 -35.51
N ASN A 348 -2.64 13.03 -34.65
CA ASN A 348 -3.93 12.37 -34.93
C ASN A 348 -4.85 12.48 -33.72
N ASP A 349 -4.85 11.46 -32.85
CA ASP A 349 -5.92 11.25 -31.89
C ASP A 349 -5.44 11.45 -30.46
N LEU A 350 -6.25 12.16 -29.67
CA LEU A 350 -6.17 12.18 -28.20
C LEU A 350 -7.46 11.60 -27.62
N SER A 351 -7.35 10.43 -27.00
CA SER A 351 -8.44 9.76 -26.29
C SER A 351 -8.22 9.83 -24.79
N ILE A 352 -9.21 10.29 -24.04
CA ILE A 352 -9.13 10.41 -22.58
C ILE A 352 -10.37 9.81 -21.93
N GLU A 353 -10.16 8.92 -20.96
CA GLU A 353 -11.19 8.41 -20.05
C GLU A 353 -10.91 8.85 -18.61
N VAL A 354 -11.90 9.46 -17.94
CA VAL A 354 -11.73 10.04 -16.60
C VAL A 354 -12.90 9.64 -15.69
N MET A 355 -12.61 8.85 -14.66
CA MET A 355 -13.64 8.20 -13.82
C MET A 355 -13.40 8.40 -12.32
N ASN A 356 -14.48 8.22 -11.53
CA ASN A 356 -14.46 8.08 -10.07
C ASN A 356 -13.77 9.23 -9.33
N GLU A 357 -14.35 10.43 -9.32
CA GLU A 357 -13.82 11.60 -8.59
C GLU A 357 -12.43 12.09 -9.07
N SER A 358 -12.02 11.68 -10.27
CA SER A 358 -10.77 12.12 -10.89
C SER A 358 -10.77 13.61 -11.26
N GLN A 359 -9.57 14.17 -11.38
CA GLN A 359 -9.34 15.56 -11.78
C GLN A 359 -8.38 15.62 -12.97
N LEU A 360 -8.82 16.20 -14.09
CA LEU A 360 -8.00 16.41 -15.26
C LEU A 360 -7.77 17.90 -15.53
N TYR A 361 -6.50 18.28 -15.69
CA TYR A 361 -6.06 19.59 -16.14
C TYR A 361 -5.26 19.43 -17.45
N LEU A 362 -5.88 19.78 -18.59
CA LEU A 362 -5.28 19.67 -19.92
C LEU A 362 -4.95 21.05 -20.47
N TYR A 363 -3.67 21.28 -20.77
CA TYR A 363 -3.14 22.58 -21.15
C TYR A 363 -2.30 22.56 -22.43
N ASN A 364 -2.47 23.59 -23.26
CA ASN A 364 -1.65 23.83 -24.47
C ASN A 364 -1.57 22.60 -25.37
N VAL A 365 -2.70 22.23 -25.98
CA VAL A 365 -2.81 21.08 -26.87
C VAL A 365 -3.36 21.53 -28.22
N ASP A 366 -2.77 21.04 -29.30
CA ASP A 366 -3.26 21.16 -30.67
C ASP A 366 -3.38 19.74 -31.24
N VAL A 367 -4.57 19.28 -31.62
CA VAL A 367 -4.82 17.89 -32.01
C VAL A 367 -5.83 17.78 -33.13
N ASP A 368 -5.74 16.78 -34.01
CA ASP A 368 -6.76 16.62 -35.06
C ASP A 368 -8.11 16.20 -34.46
N ASP A 369 -8.13 15.09 -33.72
CA ASP A 369 -9.34 14.54 -33.10
C ASP A 369 -9.19 14.37 -31.58
N LEU A 370 -10.06 15.04 -30.81
CA LEU A 370 -10.13 14.94 -29.36
C LEU A 370 -11.41 14.20 -28.93
N THR A 371 -11.24 13.07 -28.22
CA THR A 371 -12.35 12.33 -27.61
C THR A 371 -12.16 12.25 -26.10
N ILE A 372 -13.19 12.65 -25.35
CA ILE A 372 -13.19 12.58 -23.88
C ILE A 372 -14.45 11.85 -23.40
N HIS A 373 -14.26 10.85 -22.55
CA HIS A 373 -15.31 10.19 -21.79
C HIS A 373 -15.08 10.44 -20.30
N SER A 374 -16.10 10.94 -19.60
CA SER A 374 -15.98 11.17 -18.16
C SER A 374 -17.23 10.84 -17.37
N SER A 375 -17.01 10.42 -16.11
CA SER A 375 -18.05 10.23 -15.12
C SER A 375 -17.57 10.66 -13.73
N ASP A 376 -18.43 11.37 -13.01
CA ASP A 376 -18.25 11.76 -11.61
C ASP A 376 -16.94 12.51 -11.31
N SER A 377 -16.48 13.36 -12.24
CA SER A 377 -15.13 13.93 -12.24
C SER A 377 -15.10 15.44 -12.52
N PHE A 378 -13.91 16.04 -12.37
CA PHE A 378 -13.63 17.44 -12.74
C PHE A 378 -12.64 17.52 -13.89
N LEU A 379 -12.95 18.34 -14.89
CA LEU A 379 -12.13 18.51 -16.09
C LEU A 379 -11.96 19.99 -16.42
N GLU A 380 -10.72 20.41 -16.62
CA GLU A 380 -10.36 21.74 -17.07
C GLU A 380 -9.44 21.66 -18.30
N LEU A 381 -9.94 22.18 -19.42
CA LEU A 381 -9.22 22.31 -20.68
C LEU A 381 -8.89 23.79 -20.90
N ARG A 382 -7.62 24.14 -21.07
CA ARG A 382 -7.22 25.50 -21.46
C ARG A 382 -6.25 25.52 -22.62
N GLU A 383 -6.54 26.38 -23.58
CA GLU A 383 -5.77 26.49 -24.82
C GLU A 383 -5.64 25.11 -25.50
N VAL A 384 -6.80 24.46 -25.67
CA VAL A 384 -6.93 23.15 -26.32
C VAL A 384 -7.66 23.36 -27.65
N TYR A 385 -6.95 23.12 -28.74
CA TYR A 385 -7.41 23.33 -30.11
C TYR A 385 -7.52 21.98 -30.80
N ALA A 386 -8.65 21.76 -31.49
CA ALA A 386 -8.80 20.58 -32.32
C ALA A 386 -9.70 20.79 -33.53
N THR A 387 -9.56 19.95 -34.55
CA THR A 387 -10.47 19.95 -35.70
C THR A 387 -11.82 19.35 -35.31
N THR A 388 -11.80 18.21 -34.63
CA THR A 388 -13.00 17.55 -34.09
C THR A 388 -12.88 17.40 -32.57
N ILE A 389 -13.94 17.77 -31.84
CA ILE A 389 -14.05 17.53 -30.40
C ILE A 389 -15.34 16.77 -30.09
N ILE A 390 -15.21 15.64 -29.42
CA ILE A 390 -16.33 14.83 -28.90
C ILE A 390 -16.14 14.64 -27.40
N VAL A 391 -17.10 15.13 -26.61
CA VAL A 391 -17.07 15.01 -25.14
C VAL A 391 -18.34 14.32 -24.64
N HIS A 392 -18.18 13.24 -23.88
CA HIS A 392 -19.23 12.53 -23.18
C HIS A 392 -19.07 12.74 -21.67
N LEU A 393 -20.06 13.39 -21.04
CA LEU A 393 -20.05 13.76 -19.62
C LEU A 393 -21.23 13.14 -18.87
N ASN A 394 -20.97 12.64 -17.68
CA ASN A 394 -21.95 12.09 -16.76
C ASN A 394 -21.66 12.53 -15.32
N ASN A 395 -22.49 13.41 -14.76
CA ASN A 395 -22.31 13.96 -13.40
C ASN A 395 -20.97 14.71 -13.18
N ASP A 396 -20.39 15.24 -14.26
CA ASP A 396 -19.11 15.97 -14.22
C ASP A 396 -19.23 17.49 -14.05
N THR A 397 -18.12 18.12 -13.68
CA THR A 397 -17.87 19.54 -13.92
C THR A 397 -16.82 19.69 -15.02
N PHE A 398 -17.18 20.35 -16.12
CA PHE A 398 -16.32 20.52 -17.29
C PHE A 398 -16.16 22.00 -17.66
N GLU A 399 -14.91 22.46 -17.71
CA GLU A 399 -14.54 23.81 -18.15
C GLU A 399 -13.63 23.76 -19.37
N HIS A 400 -14.00 24.43 -20.46
CA HIS A 400 -13.15 24.61 -21.64
C HIS A 400 -12.98 26.10 -21.95
N LEU A 401 -11.74 26.57 -21.85
CA LEU A 401 -11.37 27.98 -21.85
C LEU A 401 -10.26 28.24 -22.90
N ASN A 402 -10.61 28.85 -24.03
CA ASN A 402 -9.64 29.27 -25.06
C ASN A 402 -9.60 30.80 -25.20
N GLY A 403 -8.39 31.36 -25.32
CA GLY A 403 -8.18 32.80 -25.45
C GLY A 403 -8.46 33.38 -26.83
N SER A 404 -8.47 32.55 -27.88
CA SER A 404 -8.63 32.95 -29.29
C SER A 404 -9.95 32.41 -29.85
N ALA A 405 -10.82 33.30 -30.34
CA ALA A 405 -12.07 32.91 -31.00
C ALA A 405 -11.90 32.52 -32.48
N THR A 406 -10.69 32.66 -33.07
CA THR A 406 -10.46 32.42 -34.50
C THR A 406 -10.20 30.96 -34.85
N ASP A 407 -9.82 30.16 -33.87
CA ASP A 407 -9.45 28.75 -34.05
C ASP A 407 -10.60 27.89 -33.49
N GLN A 408 -11.74 27.96 -34.18
CA GLN A 408 -12.91 27.15 -33.85
C GLN A 408 -12.78 25.76 -34.48
N PRO A 409 -13.18 24.70 -33.77
CA PRO A 409 -13.26 23.36 -34.34
C PRO A 409 -14.24 23.31 -35.53
N GLU A 410 -13.99 22.40 -36.48
CA GLU A 410 -14.96 22.10 -37.54
C GLU A 410 -16.19 21.37 -36.99
N SER A 411 -16.01 20.56 -35.93
CA SER A 411 -17.11 20.02 -35.16
C SER A 411 -16.80 19.94 -33.67
N TYR A 412 -17.77 20.33 -32.84
CA TYR A 412 -17.66 20.25 -31.38
C TYR A 412 -18.97 19.77 -30.77
N GLN A 413 -18.99 18.50 -30.37
CA GLN A 413 -20.16 17.84 -29.81
C GLN A 413 -19.97 17.57 -28.31
N ILE A 414 -20.96 17.97 -27.51
CA ILE A 414 -20.99 17.68 -26.07
C ILE A 414 -22.26 16.90 -25.74
N TYR A 415 -22.09 15.66 -25.32
CA TYR A 415 -23.14 14.79 -24.81
C TYR A 415 -23.07 14.77 -23.29
N GLN A 416 -24.04 15.37 -22.59
CA GLN A 416 -24.00 15.50 -21.13
C GLN A 416 -25.25 14.96 -20.43
N THR A 417 -25.05 14.37 -19.25
CA THR A 417 -26.10 13.94 -18.32
C THR A 417 -25.77 14.45 -16.92
N GLU A 418 -26.64 15.27 -16.34
CA GLU A 418 -26.47 15.81 -14.96
C GLU A 418 -25.15 16.58 -14.72
N SER A 419 -24.45 16.99 -15.79
CA SER A 419 -23.16 17.69 -15.72
C SER A 419 -23.30 19.22 -15.74
N THR A 420 -22.27 19.91 -15.28
CA THR A 420 -22.11 21.37 -15.44
C THR A 420 -21.04 21.66 -16.49
N VAL A 421 -21.40 22.43 -17.51
CA VAL A 421 -20.50 22.79 -18.62
C VAL A 421 -20.29 24.30 -18.69
N VAL A 422 -19.03 24.73 -18.74
CA VAL A 422 -18.61 26.12 -18.93
C VAL A 422 -17.71 26.22 -20.16
N LEU A 423 -18.18 26.92 -21.20
CA LEU A 423 -17.40 27.18 -22.41
C LEU A 423 -17.06 28.68 -22.50
N ARG A 424 -15.79 29.02 -22.80
CA ARG A 424 -15.38 30.38 -23.13
C ARG A 424 -14.41 30.37 -24.31
N GLY A 425 -14.69 31.22 -25.30
CA GLY A 425 -13.87 31.33 -26.51
C GLY A 425 -14.10 30.24 -27.55
N VAL A 426 -15.04 29.32 -27.30
CA VAL A 426 -15.41 28.22 -28.22
C VAL A 426 -16.93 28.10 -28.32
N GLU A 427 -17.46 27.84 -29.51
CA GLU A 427 -18.88 27.51 -29.77
C GLU A 427 -19.05 25.99 -29.97
N SER A 428 -20.17 25.43 -29.52
CA SER A 428 -20.47 23.99 -29.66
C SER A 428 -21.64 23.75 -30.62
N ASP A 429 -21.60 22.63 -31.35
CA ASP A 429 -22.64 22.13 -32.24
C ASP A 429 -23.75 21.50 -31.37
N SER A 430 -24.68 22.33 -30.92
CA SER A 430 -25.81 21.91 -30.06
C SER A 430 -26.70 20.85 -30.69
#